data_AF-A0A3G8X5C3-F1
#
_entry.id   AF-A0A3G8X5C3-F1
#
_cell.length_a   1.000
_cell.length_b   1.000
_cell.length_c   1.000
_cell.angle_alpha   90.00
_cell.angle_beta   90.00
_cell.angle_gamma   90.00
#
_symmetry.space_group_name_H-M   'P 1'
#
loop_
_entity.id
_entity.type
_entity.pdbx_description
1 polymer ?
#
loop_
_entity_poly.entity_id
_entity_poly.type
_entity_poly.pdbx_seq_one_letter_code
_entity_poly.pdbx_strand_id
1 'polypeptide(L)'
;MVNYRKEIRKVITFAEPLDASIIMLHIVNAKENLPKAIAIETKLLKKTERIVKVKYLKRNLEQTLCDDINTAVKKIKPGLMVFFIHRSQPYWNAMFHPSNIKPFSFYAKIPILSFKK
;
A
#
# COMPACT_ATOMS: atom_id res chain seq x y z
N MET A 1 10.83 -1.51 -7.93
CA MET A 1 9.97 -2.56 -7.31
C MET A 1 10.62 -3.94 -7.42
N VAL A 2 11.54 -4.32 -6.52
CA VAL A 2 12.36 -5.54 -6.72
C VAL A 2 11.65 -6.84 -6.27
N ASN A 3 10.67 -6.79 -5.35
CA ASN A 3 10.10 -8.02 -4.76
C ASN A 3 8.56 -8.09 -4.63
N TYR A 4 7.82 -7.19 -5.27
CA TYR A 4 6.36 -7.09 -5.12
C TYR A 4 5.60 -8.39 -5.46
N ARG A 5 6.20 -9.28 -6.27
CA ARG A 5 5.62 -10.58 -6.63
C ARG A 5 5.56 -11.57 -5.47
N LYS A 6 6.59 -11.61 -4.62
CA LYS A 6 6.58 -12.48 -3.42
C LYS A 6 5.68 -11.88 -2.35
N GLU A 7 5.71 -10.56 -2.23
CA GLU A 7 4.90 -9.79 -1.29
C GLU A 7 3.41 -9.96 -1.59
N ILE A 8 2.98 -9.76 -2.84
CA ILE A 8 1.57 -9.85 -3.22
C ILE A 8 0.97 -11.25 -3.01
N ARG A 9 1.77 -12.32 -3.16
CA ARG A 9 1.31 -13.69 -2.87
C ARG A 9 0.92 -13.85 -1.40
N LYS A 10 1.70 -13.30 -0.46
CA LYS A 10 1.35 -13.32 0.97
C LYS A 10 0.02 -12.60 1.23
N VAL A 11 -0.23 -11.49 0.54
CA VAL A 11 -1.50 -10.76 0.64
C VAL A 11 -2.66 -11.56 0.06
N ILE A 12 -2.45 -12.22 -1.09
CA ILE A 12 -3.47 -13.05 -1.73
C ILE A 12 -3.86 -14.21 -0.84
N THR A 13 -2.89 -14.97 -0.32
CA THR A 13 -3.15 -16.08 0.60
C THR A 13 -3.92 -15.64 1.85
N PHE A 14 -3.65 -14.44 2.36
CA PHE A 14 -4.40 -13.88 3.49
C PHE A 14 -5.83 -13.46 3.10
N ALA A 15 -6.00 -12.87 1.92
CA ALA A 15 -7.28 -12.33 1.44
C ALA A 15 -8.23 -13.39 0.88
N GLU A 16 -7.72 -14.52 0.42
CA GLU A 16 -8.46 -15.62 -0.21
C GLU A 16 -9.59 -16.19 0.65
N PRO A 17 -9.37 -16.62 1.91
CA PRO A 17 -10.46 -17.14 2.75
C PRO A 17 -11.50 -16.08 3.13
N LEU A 18 -11.19 -14.79 2.93
CA LEU A 18 -12.09 -13.67 3.23
C LEU A 18 -12.85 -13.19 1.99
N ASP A 19 -12.60 -13.78 0.81
CA ASP A 19 -12.98 -13.27 -0.51
C ASP A 19 -12.74 -11.76 -0.67
N ALA A 20 -11.66 -11.26 -0.07
CA ALA A 20 -11.41 -9.83 -0.01
C ALA A 20 -10.84 -9.32 -1.34
N SER A 21 -11.31 -8.15 -1.76
CA SER A 21 -10.74 -7.43 -2.91
C SER A 21 -9.38 -6.82 -2.56
N ILE A 22 -8.41 -6.92 -3.46
CA ILE A 22 -7.04 -6.43 -3.23
C ILE A 22 -6.78 -5.21 -4.10
N ILE A 23 -6.31 -4.14 -3.46
CA ILE A 23 -5.88 -2.90 -4.13
C ILE A 23 -4.42 -2.65 -3.78
N MET A 24 -3.58 -2.62 -4.80
CA MET A 24 -2.17 -2.22 -4.71
C MET A 24 -2.06 -0.72 -4.95
N LEU A 25 -1.63 0.02 -3.93
CA LEU A 25 -1.27 1.42 -4.05
C LEU A 25 0.22 1.54 -4.38
N HIS A 26 0.55 2.31 -5.41
CA HIS A 26 1.93 2.72 -5.70
C HIS A 26 2.00 4.24 -5.76
N ILE A 27 2.84 4.83 -4.90
CA ILE A 27 3.08 6.27 -4.85
C ILE A 27 4.22 6.60 -5.81
N VAL A 28 3.91 7.37 -6.85
CA VAL A 28 4.73 7.63 -8.02
C VAL A 28 5.56 8.89 -7.81
N ASN A 29 6.87 8.77 -7.90
CA ASN A 29 7.74 9.96 -7.94
C ASN A 29 7.70 10.61 -9.32
N ALA A 30 7.89 11.93 -9.40
CA ALA A 30 7.78 12.69 -10.66
C ALA A 30 8.70 12.20 -11.79
N LYS A 31 9.79 11.49 -11.45
CA LYS A 31 10.76 10.94 -12.40
C LYS A 31 10.48 9.49 -12.82
N GLU A 32 9.47 8.83 -12.25
CA GLU A 32 9.13 7.45 -12.60
C GLU A 32 8.23 7.38 -13.85
N ASN A 33 8.74 6.77 -14.92
CA ASN A 33 7.91 6.34 -16.05
C ASN A 33 7.30 4.98 -15.75
N LEU A 34 6.01 4.97 -15.36
CA LEU A 34 5.29 3.74 -15.05
C LEU A 34 4.41 3.29 -16.22
N PRO A 35 4.32 1.98 -16.48
CA PRO A 35 3.32 1.43 -17.40
C PRO A 35 1.91 1.70 -16.86
N LYS A 36 0.93 1.78 -17.78
CA LYS A 36 -0.49 1.93 -17.44
C LYS A 36 -0.90 0.86 -16.41
N ALA A 37 -1.73 1.24 -15.43
CA ALA A 37 -2.18 0.34 -14.35
C ALA A 37 -2.71 -0.99 -14.90
N ILE A 38 -3.54 -0.95 -15.95
CA ILE A 38 -4.11 -2.13 -16.63
C ILE A 38 -3.05 -3.15 -17.07
N ALA A 39 -1.89 -2.68 -17.53
CA ALA A 39 -0.80 -3.57 -17.94
C ALA A 39 -0.19 -4.32 -16.74
N ILE A 40 -0.08 -3.66 -15.59
CA ILE A 40 0.36 -4.28 -14.34
C ILE A 40 -0.71 -5.23 -13.79
N GLU A 41 -1.98 -4.82 -13.79
CA GLU A 41 -3.12 -5.64 -13.36
C GLU A 41 -3.20 -6.94 -14.17
N THR A 42 -3.12 -6.86 -15.50
CA THR A 42 -3.11 -8.03 -16.39
C THR A 42 -1.94 -8.97 -16.09
N LYS A 43 -0.75 -8.39 -15.83
CA LYS A 43 0.45 -9.15 -15.50
C LYS A 43 0.36 -9.82 -14.12
N LEU A 44 -0.30 -9.17 -13.16
CA LEU A 44 -0.58 -9.74 -11.85
C LEU A 44 -1.57 -10.89 -11.97
N LEU A 45 -2.71 -10.67 -12.64
CA LEU A 45 -3.73 -11.68 -12.88
C LEU A 45 -3.15 -12.95 -13.52
N LYS A 46 -2.36 -12.82 -14.60
CA LYS A 46 -1.70 -13.95 -15.27
C LYS A 46 -0.73 -14.74 -14.37
N LYS A 47 -0.20 -14.14 -13.31
CA LYS A 47 0.84 -14.74 -12.44
C LYS A 47 0.30 -15.24 -11.11
N THR A 48 -0.84 -14.72 -10.68
CA THR A 48 -1.40 -14.99 -9.35
C THR A 48 -2.82 -15.49 -9.40
N GLU A 49 -3.44 -15.57 -10.59
CA GLU A 49 -4.80 -16.08 -10.82
C GLU A 49 -5.89 -15.34 -10.03
N ARG A 50 -5.53 -14.17 -9.48
CA ARG A 50 -6.41 -13.32 -8.67
C ARG A 50 -6.32 -11.89 -9.15
N ILE A 51 -7.48 -11.22 -9.14
CA ILE A 51 -7.58 -9.82 -9.53
C ILE A 51 -6.97 -8.95 -8.44
N VAL A 52 -5.96 -8.16 -8.82
CA VAL A 52 -5.35 -7.13 -7.96
C VAL A 52 -5.49 -5.81 -8.71
N LYS A 53 -6.29 -4.88 -8.19
CA LYS A 53 -6.44 -3.54 -8.78
C LYS A 53 -5.23 -2.70 -8.42
N VAL A 54 -4.75 -1.87 -9.36
CA VAL A 54 -3.58 -1.02 -9.16
C VAL A 54 -4.01 0.43 -9.19
N LYS A 55 -3.68 1.17 -8.13
CA LYS A 55 -3.89 2.62 -8.06
C LYS A 55 -2.54 3.32 -7.93
N TYR A 56 -2.35 4.28 -8.82
CA TYR A 56 -1.22 5.19 -8.76
C TYR A 56 -1.64 6.49 -8.09
N LEU A 57 -0.82 6.96 -7.17
CA LEU A 57 -0.94 8.28 -6.56
C LEU A 57 0.35 9.05 -6.85
N LYS A 58 0.27 10.25 -7.40
CA LYS A 58 1.47 11.09 -7.60
C LYS A 58 1.96 11.59 -6.24
N ARG A 59 3.26 11.49 -6.01
CA ARG A 59 3.94 11.99 -4.81
C ARG A 59 3.83 13.51 -4.75
N ASN A 60 3.29 14.06 -3.66
CA ASN A 60 3.38 15.48 -3.37
C ASN A 60 4.65 15.75 -2.56
N LEU A 61 5.59 16.52 -3.11
CA LEU A 61 6.88 16.82 -2.45
C LEU A 61 6.74 17.78 -1.27
N GLU A 62 5.66 18.57 -1.24
CA GLU A 62 5.34 19.52 -0.15
C GLU A 62 4.72 18.82 1.08
N GLN A 63 4.42 17.52 0.97
CA GLN A 63 3.73 16.75 2.02
C GLN A 63 4.55 15.54 2.43
N THR A 64 4.25 14.93 3.58
CA THR A 64 4.92 13.69 3.99
C THR A 64 4.38 12.49 3.20
N LEU A 65 5.12 11.38 3.13
CA LEU A 65 4.62 10.14 2.50
C LEU A 65 3.35 9.64 3.18
N CYS A 66 3.24 9.89 4.49
CA CYS A 66 2.10 9.54 5.31
C CYS A 66 0.84 10.31 4.89
N ASP A 67 0.97 11.57 4.49
CA ASP A 67 -0.14 12.40 3.97
C ASP A 67 -0.65 11.89 2.62
N ASP A 68 0.26 11.44 1.75
CA ASP A 68 -0.12 10.80 0.48
C ASP A 68 -0.89 9.51 0.73
N ILE A 69 -0.39 8.66 1.63
CA ILE A 69 -1.09 7.42 2.01
C ILE A 69 -2.46 7.77 2.61
N ASN A 70 -2.55 8.79 3.47
CA ASN A 70 -3.82 9.24 4.05
C ASN A 70 -4.81 9.69 2.96
N THR A 71 -4.32 10.44 1.97
CA THR A 71 -5.12 10.89 0.82
C THR A 71 -5.63 9.70 0.01
N ALA A 72 -4.78 8.70 -0.24
CA ALA A 72 -5.19 7.45 -0.88
C ALA A 72 -6.23 6.69 -0.06
N VAL A 73 -6.01 6.55 1.25
CA VAL A 73 -6.91 5.84 2.18
C VAL A 73 -8.28 6.50 2.23
N LYS A 74 -8.36 7.83 2.31
CA LYS A 74 -9.65 8.57 2.27
C LYS A 74 -10.42 8.32 0.98
N LYS A 75 -9.72 8.18 -0.14
CA LYS A 75 -10.32 7.93 -1.47
C LYS A 75 -10.68 6.46 -1.69
N ILE A 76 -9.88 5.53 -1.17
CA ILE A 76 -10.05 4.07 -1.37
C ILE A 76 -11.00 3.48 -0.32
N LYS A 77 -10.97 4.00 0.92
CA LYS A 77 -11.67 3.48 2.11
C LYS A 77 -11.42 1.98 2.34
N PRO A 78 -10.17 1.53 2.48
CA PRO A 78 -9.86 0.12 2.68
C PRO A 78 -10.31 -0.37 4.06
N GLY A 79 -10.70 -1.65 4.16
CA GLY A 79 -11.00 -2.31 5.44
C GLY A 79 -9.75 -2.82 6.18
N LEU A 80 -8.62 -2.98 5.49
CA LEU A 80 -7.33 -3.39 6.05
C LEU A 80 -6.21 -2.75 5.23
N MET A 81 -5.18 -2.23 5.91
CA MET A 81 -3.95 -1.79 5.25
C MET A 81 -2.86 -2.84 5.41
N VAL A 82 -2.14 -3.10 4.32
CA VAL A 82 -1.02 -4.05 4.33
C VAL A 82 0.28 -3.35 3.96
N PHE A 83 1.29 -3.48 4.81
CA PHE A 83 2.62 -2.93 4.56
C PHE A 83 3.71 -4.02 4.56
N PHE A 84 4.68 -3.88 3.67
CA PHE A 84 5.92 -4.67 3.66
C PHE A 84 7.08 -3.77 4.06
N ILE A 85 7.52 -3.91 5.32
CA ILE A 85 8.47 -2.98 5.94
C ILE A 85 9.65 -3.70 6.59
N HIS A 86 10.83 -3.09 6.53
CA HIS A 86 11.97 -3.49 7.35
C HIS A 86 11.77 -2.92 8.76
N ARG A 87 11.48 -3.79 9.73
CA ARG A 87 11.13 -3.39 11.10
C ARG A 87 12.26 -2.67 11.86
N SER A 88 13.51 -2.77 11.39
CA SER A 88 14.69 -2.11 11.99
C SER A 88 14.84 -0.64 11.59
N GLN A 89 14.00 -0.12 10.70
CA GLN A 89 14.12 1.24 10.18
C GLN A 89 13.33 2.25 11.05
N PRO A 90 13.92 3.41 11.39
CA PRO A 90 13.28 4.44 12.22
C PRO A 90 12.00 5.02 11.59
N TYR A 91 11.78 4.82 10.29
CA TYR A 91 10.61 5.29 9.56
C TYR A 91 9.27 4.73 10.10
N TRP A 92 9.24 3.51 10.65
CA TRP A 92 8.01 2.99 11.27
C TRP A 92 7.71 3.71 12.59
N ASN A 93 8.74 3.88 13.43
CA ASN A 93 8.60 4.65 14.67
C ASN A 93 8.27 6.12 14.40
N ALA A 94 8.73 6.69 13.28
CA ALA A 94 8.39 8.05 12.87
C ALA A 94 6.96 8.15 12.31
N MET A 95 6.52 7.17 11.52
CA MET A 95 5.17 7.13 10.94
C MET A 95 4.09 6.86 11.98
N PHE A 96 4.42 6.10 13.03
CA PHE A 96 3.55 5.78 14.16
C PHE A 96 3.98 6.47 15.47
N HIS A 97 4.76 7.56 15.39
CA HIS A 97 5.09 8.34 16.59
C HIS A 97 3.88 9.16 17.02
N PRO A 98 3.52 9.21 18.32
CA PRO A 98 2.36 9.96 18.80
C PRO A 98 2.33 11.44 18.38
N SER A 99 3.51 12.08 18.28
CA SER A 99 3.67 13.46 17.81
C SER A 99 3.30 13.66 16.34
N ASN A 100 3.59 12.65 15.51
CA ASN A 100 3.25 12.65 14.09
C ASN A 100 1.84 12.11 13.84
N ILE A 101 1.23 11.39 14.80
CA ILE A 101 -0.12 10.82 14.73
C ILE A 101 -1.24 11.85 15.01
N LYS A 102 -0.96 13.07 15.48
CA LYS A 102 -2.01 14.06 15.80
C LYS A 102 -3.02 14.35 14.66
N PRO A 103 -2.63 14.40 13.37
CA PRO A 103 -3.59 14.46 12.25
C PRO A 103 -4.09 13.07 11.75
N PHE A 104 -3.68 11.96 12.37
CA PHE A 104 -3.88 10.57 11.95
C PHE A 104 -4.99 9.83 12.73
N SER A 105 -5.91 10.54 13.39
CA SER A 105 -7.09 9.93 14.04
C SER A 105 -7.94 9.05 13.10
N PHE A 106 -7.72 9.15 11.78
CA PHE A 106 -8.30 8.26 10.76
C PHE A 106 -7.63 6.88 10.65
N TYR A 107 -6.32 6.77 10.89
CA TYR A 107 -5.61 5.47 10.94
C TYR A 107 -6.02 4.64 12.15
N ALA A 108 -6.50 5.29 13.21
CA ALA A 108 -7.00 4.61 14.41
C ALA A 108 -8.20 3.67 14.15
N LYS A 109 -8.83 3.74 12.97
CA LYS A 109 -10.03 2.94 12.63
C LYS A 109 -9.79 1.82 11.63
N ILE A 110 -8.65 1.78 10.93
CA ILE A 110 -8.36 0.76 9.92
C ILE A 110 -7.23 -0.13 10.44
N PRO A 111 -7.47 -1.44 10.63
CA PRO A 111 -6.42 -2.34 11.08
C PRO A 111 -5.24 -2.37 10.09
N ILE A 112 -4.05 -2.61 10.63
CA ILE A 112 -2.80 -2.64 9.86
C ILE A 112 -2.16 -4.02 10.01
N LEU A 113 -1.95 -4.70 8.88
CA LEU A 113 -1.17 -5.92 8.77
C LEU A 113 0.22 -5.58 8.23
N SER A 114 1.26 -5.81 9.03
CA SER A 114 2.65 -5.57 8.59
C SER A 114 3.41 -6.89 8.42
N PHE A 115 3.91 -7.12 7.21
CA PHE A 115 4.84 -8.20 6.94
C PHE A 115 6.27 -7.71 7.11
N LYS A 116 7.08 -8.48 7.83
CA LYS A 116 8.53 -8.26 7.89
C LYS A 116 9.11 -8.49 6.48
N LYS A 117 9.86 -7.52 6.01
CA LYS A 117 10.64 -7.59 4.78
C LYS A 117 12.02 -8.18 5.02
#